data_AF-A0A2R6CV69-F1
#
_entry.id   AF-A0A2R6CV69-F1
#
_cell.length_a   1.000
_cell.length_b   1.000
_cell.length_c   1.000
_cell.angle_alpha   90.00
_cell.angle_beta   90.00
_cell.angle_gamma   90.00
#
_symmetry.space_group_name_H-M   'P 1'
#
loop_
_entity.id
_entity.type
_entity.pdbx_description
1 polymer ?
#
loop_
_entity_poly.entity_id
_entity_poly.type
_entity_poly.pdbx_seq_one_letter_code
_entity_poly.pdbx_strand_id
1 'polypeptide(L)'
;MNAVDAFRLLGGERQFRFETPSNNGWPVAETAGTVVAEAITPDEADWTSLFALDGDTGGPRAVYRPTDTVFTAEGHDGAVYVGFGNGRLGVFSGR
;
A
#
# COMPACT_ATOMS: atom_id res chain seq x y z
N MET A 1 -2.90 -12.35 11.11
CA MET A 1 -2.89 -11.07 10.38
C MET A 1 -1.45 -10.62 10.22
N ASN A 2 -1.06 -10.14 9.04
CA ASN A 2 0.28 -9.59 8.80
C ASN A 2 0.26 -8.10 9.09
N ALA A 3 1.40 -7.43 8.94
CA ALA A 3 1.46 -5.98 9.07
C ALA A 3 2.50 -5.37 8.14
N VAL A 4 2.30 -4.08 7.87
CA VAL A 4 3.33 -3.20 7.33
C VAL A 4 3.96 -2.45 8.50
N ASP A 5 5.19 -2.79 8.83
CA ASP A 5 6.01 -2.02 9.77
C ASP A 5 6.93 -1.08 8.98
N ALA A 6 6.96 0.19 9.36
CA ALA A 6 7.92 1.16 8.83
C ALA A 6 8.99 1.46 9.88
N PHE A 7 10.24 1.49 9.46
CA PHE A 7 11.39 1.69 10.35
C PHE A 7 12.24 2.88 9.90
N ARG A 8 12.76 3.63 10.86
CA ARG A 8 13.89 4.52 10.62
C ARG A 8 15.15 3.66 10.56
N LEU A 9 15.72 3.50 9.37
CA LEU A 9 16.90 2.65 9.16
C LEU A 9 18.09 3.08 10.03
N LEU A 10 18.28 4.38 10.19
CA LEU A 10 19.25 4.93 11.15
C LEU A 10 18.67 4.82 12.57
N GLY A 11 19.09 3.80 13.30
CA GLY A 11 18.69 3.55 14.69
C GLY A 11 17.70 2.39 14.88
N GLY A 12 17.08 1.90 13.80
CA GLY A 12 16.21 0.72 13.85
C GLY A 12 14.88 0.93 14.59
N GLU A 13 14.51 2.18 14.85
CA GLU A 13 13.26 2.51 15.55
C GLU A 13 12.06 2.32 14.62
N ARG A 14 11.09 1.51 15.05
CA ARG A 14 9.82 1.38 14.35
C ARG A 14 9.04 2.69 14.49
N GLN A 15 8.74 3.32 13.35
CA GLN A 15 7.93 4.54 13.29
C GLN A 15 6.45 4.20 13.48
N PHE A 16 5.95 3.24 12.71
CA PHE A 16 4.55 2.80 12.82
C PHE A 16 4.38 1.33 12.43
N ARG A 17 3.19 0.81 12.72
CA ARG A 17 2.70 -0.49 12.30
C ARG A 17 1.25 -0.34 11.81
N PHE A 18 0.99 -0.79 10.59
CA PHE A 18 -0.36 -0.95 10.05
C PHE A 18 -0.69 -2.44 9.97
N GLU A 19 -1.67 -2.90 10.73
CA GLU A 19 -2.14 -4.30 10.67
C GLU A 19 -2.99 -4.49 9.42
N THR A 20 -2.55 -5.39 8.54
CA THR A 20 -3.30 -5.68 7.32
C THR A 20 -4.49 -6.59 7.67
N PRO A 21 -5.65 -6.42 7.00
CA PRO A 21 -6.81 -7.28 7.23
C PRO A 21 -6.60 -8.73 6.75
N SER A 22 -5.46 -9.02 6.11
CA SER A 22 -5.04 -10.35 5.68
C SER A 22 -3.71 -10.75 6.32
N ASN A 23 -3.43 -12.04 6.41
CA ASN A 23 -2.07 -12.55 6.68
C ASN A 23 -1.16 -12.47 5.44
N ASN A 24 -1.70 -12.05 4.31
CA ASN A 24 -1.03 -11.96 3.03
C ASN A 24 -0.99 -10.49 2.58
N GLY A 25 -0.27 -9.65 3.32
CA GLY A 25 -0.10 -8.23 3.01
C GLY A 25 1.29 -7.70 3.34
N TRP A 26 1.71 -6.64 2.64
CA TRP A 26 3.07 -6.06 2.68
C TRP A 26 3.09 -4.63 2.12
N PRO A 27 4.13 -3.82 2.39
CA PRO A 27 4.32 -2.54 1.70
C PRO A 27 4.71 -2.77 0.23
N VAL A 28 4.13 -2.01 -0.70
CA VAL A 28 4.41 -2.13 -2.14
C VAL A 28 5.01 -0.88 -2.77
N ALA A 29 4.79 0.30 -2.20
CA ALA A 29 5.36 1.55 -2.68
C ALA A 29 5.34 2.61 -1.57
N GLU A 30 6.24 3.60 -1.66
CA GLU A 30 6.14 4.83 -0.87
C GLU A 30 6.43 6.09 -1.68
N THR A 31 5.87 7.19 -1.20
CA THR A 31 6.32 8.56 -1.50
C THR A 31 6.59 9.26 -0.17
N ALA A 32 7.12 10.48 -0.19
CA ALA A 32 7.35 11.25 1.03
C ALA A 32 6.10 11.40 1.92
N GLY A 33 4.89 11.37 1.34
CA GLY A 33 3.64 11.57 2.09
C GLY A 33 2.74 10.34 2.22
N THR A 34 3.04 9.24 1.53
CA THR A 34 2.12 8.10 1.41
C THR A 34 2.89 6.80 1.35
N VAL A 35 2.49 5.81 2.16
CA VAL A 35 2.88 4.40 2.00
C VAL A 35 1.69 3.64 1.45
N VAL A 36 1.91 2.75 0.49
CA VAL A 36 0.88 1.86 -0.02
C VAL A 36 1.14 0.45 0.50
N ALA A 37 0.16 -0.09 1.23
CA ALA A 37 0.14 -1.47 1.64
C ALA A 37 -0.81 -2.26 0.74
N GLU A 38 -0.36 -3.42 0.27
CA GLU A 38 -1.20 -4.39 -0.41
C GLU A 38 -1.65 -5.46 0.60
N ALA A 39 -2.88 -5.95 0.47
CA ALA A 39 -3.32 -7.16 1.15
C ALA A 39 -4.25 -8.00 0.25
N ILE A 40 -3.90 -9.27 0.04
CA ILE A 40 -4.74 -10.22 -0.67
C ILE A 40 -5.87 -10.66 0.26
N THR A 41 -7.07 -10.14 0.00
CA THR A 41 -8.25 -10.23 0.89
C THR A 41 -9.45 -10.88 0.18
N PRO A 42 -9.38 -12.18 -0.19
CA PRO A 42 -10.47 -12.84 -0.94
C PRO A 42 -11.80 -12.88 -0.17
N ASP A 43 -11.77 -12.73 1.16
CA ASP A 43 -12.98 -12.67 1.99
C ASP A 43 -13.68 -11.29 1.96
N GLU A 44 -13.01 -10.23 1.49
CA GLU A 44 -13.47 -8.83 1.54
C GLU A 44 -13.50 -8.15 0.15
N ALA A 45 -12.99 -8.81 -0.89
CA ALA A 45 -12.93 -8.32 -2.27
C ALA A 45 -12.67 -9.47 -3.26
N ASP A 46 -13.06 -9.28 -4.54
CA ASP A 46 -12.80 -10.26 -5.61
C ASP A 46 -11.29 -10.56 -5.76
N TRP A 47 -10.44 -9.56 -5.50
CA TRP A 47 -8.97 -9.62 -5.51
C TRP A 47 -8.36 -8.67 -4.45
N THR A 48 -7.04 -8.45 -4.49
CA THR A 48 -6.26 -7.66 -3.51
C THR A 48 -6.87 -6.30 -3.15
N SER A 49 -6.54 -5.77 -1.97
CA SER A 49 -6.84 -4.39 -1.56
C SER A 49 -5.55 -3.57 -1.45
N LEU A 50 -5.55 -2.34 -1.96
CA LEU A 50 -4.49 -1.35 -1.79
C LEU A 50 -4.91 -0.29 -0.77
N PHE A 51 -4.16 -0.19 0.32
CA PHE A 51 -4.38 0.78 1.39
C PHE A 51 -3.38 1.92 1.23
N ALA A 52 -3.89 3.13 1.04
CA ALA A 52 -3.07 4.33 1.15
C ALA A 52 -2.96 4.73 2.62
N LEU A 53 -1.75 4.77 3.14
CA LEU A 53 -1.40 5.13 4.50
C LEU A 53 -0.69 6.48 4.51
N ASP A 54 -0.88 7.25 5.57
CA ASP A 54 -0.06 8.40 5.90
C ASP A 54 1.41 7.98 6.08
N GLY A 55 2.32 8.64 5.38
CA GLY A 55 3.74 8.26 5.35
C GLY A 55 4.49 8.42 6.67
N ASP A 56 4.02 9.30 7.56
CA ASP A 56 4.67 9.56 8.85
C ASP A 56 4.08 8.72 9.98
N THR A 57 2.76 8.53 9.96
CA THR A 57 2.00 7.93 11.07
C THR A 57 1.49 6.52 10.78
N GLY A 58 1.45 6.10 9.51
CA GLY A 58 0.84 4.84 9.09
C GLY A 58 -0.70 4.83 9.16
N GLY A 59 -1.33 5.98 9.44
CA GLY A 59 -2.78 6.10 9.53
C GLY A 59 -3.45 5.84 8.17
N PRO A 60 -4.49 4.99 8.07
CA PRO A 60 -5.15 4.72 6.79
C PRO A 60 -5.91 5.96 6.29
N ARG A 61 -5.67 6.32 5.02
CA ARG A 61 -6.30 7.45 4.33
C ARG A 61 -7.36 7.00 3.32
N ALA A 62 -7.10 5.92 2.58
CA ALA A 62 -8.02 5.40 1.57
C ALA A 62 -7.78 3.91 1.31
N VAL A 63 -8.78 3.25 0.72
CA VAL A 63 -8.68 1.87 0.24
C VAL A 63 -9.16 1.80 -1.20
N TYR A 64 -8.35 1.20 -2.07
CA TYR A 64 -8.70 0.89 -3.43
C TYR A 64 -8.76 -0.62 -3.61
N ARG A 65 -9.84 -1.11 -4.24
CA ARG A 65 -10.05 -2.53 -4.52
C ARG A 65 -9.97 -2.74 -6.03
N PRO A 66 -8.78 -3.04 -6.57
CA PRO A 66 -8.64 -3.38 -7.98
C PRO A 66 -9.49 -4.60 -8.34
N THR A 67 -9.99 -4.63 -9.58
CA THR A 67 -10.71 -5.78 -10.12
C THR A 67 -9.78 -6.79 -10.81
N ASP A 68 -8.46 -6.61 -10.66
CA ASP A 68 -7.42 -7.42 -11.32
C ASP A 68 -6.15 -7.46 -10.46
N THR A 69 -5.21 -8.31 -10.84
CA THR A 69 -3.92 -8.49 -10.18
C THR A 69 -3.09 -7.21 -10.21
N VAL A 70 -2.48 -6.86 -9.08
CA VAL A 70 -1.44 -5.85 -8.96
C VAL A 70 -0.10 -6.53 -9.27
N PHE A 71 0.58 -6.07 -10.32
CA PHE A 71 1.89 -6.62 -10.71
C PHE A 71 3.07 -5.81 -10.18
N THR A 72 2.91 -4.49 -10.16
CA THR A 72 3.94 -3.56 -9.72
C THR A 72 3.30 -2.31 -9.18
N ALA A 73 3.96 -1.71 -8.18
CA ALA A 73 3.65 -0.38 -7.68
C ALA A 73 4.96 0.38 -7.52
N GLU A 74 4.96 1.65 -7.91
CA GLU A 74 6.12 2.54 -7.78
C GLU A 74 5.68 3.92 -7.33
N GLY A 75 6.35 4.46 -6.31
CA GLY A 75 6.16 5.84 -5.89
C GLY A 75 7.13 6.77 -6.60
N HIS A 76 6.59 7.82 -7.23
CA HIS A 76 7.37 8.81 -7.95
C HIS A 76 6.68 10.19 -7.90
N ASP A 77 7.42 11.25 -7.59
CA ASP A 77 6.95 12.64 -7.56
C ASP A 77 5.61 12.86 -6.83
N GLY A 78 5.44 12.19 -5.68
CA GLY A 78 4.25 12.32 -4.83
C GLY A 78 3.01 11.57 -5.33
N ALA A 79 3.15 10.78 -6.39
CA ALA A 79 2.13 9.85 -6.86
C ALA A 79 2.62 8.39 -6.73
N VAL A 80 1.68 7.46 -6.64
CA VAL A 80 1.94 6.03 -6.77
C VAL A 80 1.33 5.53 -8.07
N TYR A 81 2.13 4.85 -8.86
CA TYR A 81 1.78 4.26 -10.14
C TYR A 81 1.63 2.75 -9.95
N VAL A 82 0.52 2.16 -10.41
CA VAL A 82 0.23 0.74 -10.21
C VAL A 82 -0.09 0.08 -11.54
N GLY A 83 0.67 -0.95 -11.90
CA GLY A 83 0.41 -1.77 -13.07
C GLY A 83 -0.56 -2.91 -12.76
N PHE A 84 -1.66 -2.99 -13.50
CA PHE A 84 -2.68 -4.03 -13.36
C PHE A 84 -2.63 -5.07 -14.48
N GLY A 85 -3.14 -6.27 -14.21
CA GLY A 85 -3.11 -7.40 -15.16
C GLY A 85 -3.86 -7.20 -16.48
N ASN A 86 -4.85 -6.30 -16.49
CA ASN A 86 -5.55 -5.88 -17.70
C ASN A 86 -4.78 -4.83 -18.55
N GLY A 87 -3.51 -4.57 -18.23
CA GLY A 87 -2.67 -3.62 -18.97
C GLY A 87 -2.96 -2.15 -18.65
N ARG A 88 -3.75 -1.86 -17.61
CA ARG A 88 -4.01 -0.49 -17.16
C ARG A 88 -2.97 -0.02 -16.14
N LEU A 89 -2.73 1.29 -16.14
CA LEU A 89 -1.93 1.99 -15.15
C LEU A 89 -2.85 2.80 -14.23
N GLY A 90 -2.86 2.48 -12.95
CA GLY A 90 -3.45 3.32 -11.91
C GLY A 90 -2.49 4.43 -11.49
N VAL A 91 -3.03 5.62 -11.21
CA VAL A 91 -2.26 6.76 -10.70
C VAL A 91 -2.96 7.29 -9.45
N PHE A 92 -2.30 7.20 -8.31
CA PHE A 92 -2.82 7.61 -7.01
C PHE A 92 -1.99 8.77 -6.48
N SER A 93 -2.54 9.98 -6.48
CA SER A 93 -1.88 11.18 -5.97
C SER A 93 -2.62 11.71 -4.74
N GLY A 94 -1.87 12.07 -3.69
CA GLY A 94 -2.43 12.81 -2.56
C GLY A 94 -2.64 14.27 -2.94
N ARG A 95 -3.89 14.68 -3.14
CA ARG A 95 -4.30 16.09 -3.02
C ARG A 95 -5.27 16.20 -1.86
#